data_AF-A0A3E1NDI7-F1
#
_entry.id   AF-A0A3E1NDI7-F1
#
_cell.length_a   1.000
_cell.length_b   1.000
_cell.length_c   1.000
_cell.angle_alpha   90.00
_cell.angle_beta   90.00
_cell.angle_gamma   90.00
#
_symmetry.space_group_name_H-M   'P 1'
#
loop_
_entity.id
_entity.type
_entity.pdbx_description
1 polymer ?
#
loop_
_entity_poly.entity_id
_entity_poly.type
_entity_poly.pdbx_seq_one_letter_code
_entity_poly.pdbx_strand_id
1 'polypeptide(L)'
;MNIKSLINADLDLLIDYNQAMQLNPTNWDISEYVNWKYDMNAALAFSKFFFPDFLEVDGCIILAFRYNTESFAAWKAHFEGNIPLIEAACNRYEVADYFFNTDIYTDDEHYHRALIAFAHVLKSAWEFGIKNLFPDRIFVFELFENQKETSITFYSQAVSGEIN
;
A
#
# COMPACT_ATOMS: atom_id res chain seq x y z
N MET A 1 -27.00 10.21 -9.76
CA MET A 1 -26.27 10.48 -8.50
C MET A 1 -24.79 10.59 -8.85
N ASN A 2 -24.07 11.59 -8.35
CA ASN A 2 -22.63 11.74 -8.60
C ASN A 2 -21.88 11.35 -7.33
N ILE A 3 -21.24 10.18 -7.35
CA ILE A 3 -20.47 9.65 -6.21
C ILE A 3 -19.03 10.13 -6.38
N LYS A 4 -18.46 10.73 -5.33
CA LYS A 4 -17.05 11.11 -5.27
C LYS A 4 -16.36 10.22 -4.26
N SER A 5 -15.26 9.59 -4.66
CA SER A 5 -14.43 8.79 -3.77
C SER A 5 -12.95 9.14 -3.96
N LEU A 6 -12.19 9.06 -2.88
CA LEU A 6 -10.72 9.13 -2.91
C LEU A 6 -10.13 7.86 -3.52
N ILE A 7 -10.80 6.73 -3.31
CA ILE A 7 -10.35 5.40 -3.71
C ILE A 7 -11.51 4.70 -4.41
N ASN A 8 -11.26 4.17 -5.60
CA ASN A 8 -12.23 3.34 -6.30
C ASN A 8 -11.79 1.88 -6.21
N ALA A 9 -12.30 1.15 -5.22
CA ALA A 9 -12.07 -0.28 -5.09
C ALA A 9 -13.04 -1.03 -6.04
N ASP A 10 -12.50 -1.92 -6.87
CA ASP A 10 -13.30 -2.77 -7.75
C ASP A 10 -13.96 -3.89 -6.92
N LEU A 11 -15.22 -3.66 -6.51
CA LEU A 11 -15.98 -4.62 -5.71
C LEU A 11 -16.36 -5.88 -6.51
N ASP A 12 -16.25 -5.87 -7.84
CA ASP A 12 -16.48 -7.06 -8.67
C ASP A 12 -15.41 -8.13 -8.40
N LEU A 13 -14.27 -7.74 -7.82
CA LEU A 13 -13.19 -8.64 -7.41
C LEU A 13 -13.49 -9.37 -6.09
N LEU A 14 -14.55 -8.99 -5.37
CA LEU A 14 -14.97 -9.67 -4.15
C LEU A 14 -15.97 -10.79 -4.50
N ILE A 15 -15.47 -12.01 -4.75
CA ILE A 15 -16.30 -13.14 -5.23
C ILE A 15 -17.50 -13.38 -4.30
N ASP A 16 -17.24 -13.51 -3.00
CA ASP A 16 -18.28 -13.79 -1.99
C ASP A 16 -19.26 -12.63 -1.83
N TYR A 17 -18.80 -11.39 -2.02
CA TYR A 17 -19.67 -10.21 -2.03
C TYR A 17 -20.70 -10.31 -3.16
N ASN A 18 -20.24 -10.62 -4.37
CA ASN A 18 -21.10 -10.69 -5.55
C ASN A 18 -22.07 -11.87 -5.49
N GLN A 19 -21.64 -13.01 -4.97
CA GLN A 19 -22.52 -14.16 -4.76
C GLN A 19 -23.62 -13.85 -3.75
N ALA A 20 -23.28 -13.23 -2.61
CA ALA A 20 -24.26 -12.86 -1.60
C ALA A 20 -25.24 -11.78 -2.10
N MET A 21 -24.76 -10.80 -2.88
CA MET A 21 -25.59 -9.78 -3.52
C MET A 21 -26.64 -10.39 -4.45
N GLN A 22 -26.29 -11.43 -5.22
CA GLN A 22 -27.24 -12.12 -6.11
C GLN A 22 -28.35 -12.84 -5.34
N LEU A 23 -28.07 -13.30 -4.12
CA LEU A 23 -29.04 -13.99 -3.28
C LEU A 23 -29.95 -13.03 -2.49
N ASN A 24 -29.47 -11.82 -2.16
CA ASN A 24 -30.19 -10.83 -1.36
C ASN A 24 -30.05 -9.38 -1.90
N PRO A 25 -30.59 -9.06 -3.08
CA PRO A 25 -30.25 -7.82 -3.80
C PRO A 25 -30.76 -6.52 -3.17
N THR A 26 -31.74 -6.58 -2.26
CA THR A 26 -32.40 -5.39 -1.70
C THR A 26 -31.78 -4.87 -0.41
N ASN A 27 -30.89 -5.62 0.25
CA ASN A 27 -30.29 -5.24 1.54
C ASN A 27 -28.84 -5.71 1.67
N TRP A 28 -28.07 -5.58 0.60
CA TRP A 28 -26.67 -5.98 0.57
C TRP A 28 -25.80 -4.83 0.07
N ASP A 29 -24.86 -4.40 0.91
CA ASP A 29 -23.86 -3.38 0.59
C ASP A 29 -22.50 -3.77 1.19
N ILE A 30 -21.49 -2.91 0.99
CA ILE A 30 -20.13 -3.18 1.49
C ILE A 30 -20.07 -3.23 3.03
N SER A 31 -20.96 -2.52 3.74
CA SER A 31 -21.01 -2.53 5.19
C SER A 31 -21.49 -3.88 5.72
N GLU A 32 -22.51 -4.46 5.07
CA GLU A 32 -23.01 -5.81 5.37
C GLU A 32 -21.93 -6.88 5.09
N TYR A 33 -21.16 -6.72 4.01
CA TYR A 33 -20.05 -7.62 3.72
C TYR A 33 -18.95 -7.55 4.77
N VAL A 34 -18.58 -6.33 5.22
CA VAL A 34 -17.60 -6.15 6.30
C VAL A 34 -18.09 -6.82 7.59
N ASN A 35 -19.36 -6.61 7.96
CA ASN A 35 -19.99 -7.24 9.13
C ASN A 35 -20.02 -8.78 9.02
N TRP A 36 -20.21 -9.31 7.82
CA TRP A 36 -20.23 -10.76 7.59
C TRP A 36 -18.84 -11.41 7.64
N LYS A 37 -17.81 -10.72 7.13
CA LYS A 37 -16.48 -11.32 6.90
C LYS A 37 -15.44 -11.00 7.97
N TYR A 38 -15.55 -9.86 8.63
CA TYR A 38 -14.45 -9.32 9.43
C TYR A 38 -14.91 -8.89 10.82
N ASP A 39 -13.97 -8.89 11.76
CA ASP A 39 -14.19 -8.44 13.13
C ASP A 39 -13.44 -7.12 13.42
N MET A 40 -13.55 -6.64 14.66
CA MET A 40 -12.88 -5.41 15.10
C MET A 40 -11.34 -5.52 15.06
N ASN A 41 -10.78 -6.71 15.28
CA ASN A 41 -9.33 -6.91 15.24
C ASN A 41 -8.81 -6.76 13.82
N ALA A 42 -9.51 -7.34 12.84
CA ALA A 42 -9.22 -7.18 11.43
C ALA A 42 -9.31 -5.70 11.03
N ALA A 43 -10.35 -4.98 11.45
CA ALA A 43 -10.50 -3.56 11.16
C ALA A 43 -9.30 -2.72 11.67
N LEU A 44 -8.83 -2.98 12.90
CA LEU A 44 -7.64 -2.33 13.46
C LEU A 44 -6.36 -2.71 12.70
N ALA A 45 -6.18 -3.97 12.35
CA ALA A 45 -5.02 -4.42 11.57
C ALA A 45 -4.98 -3.76 10.18
N PHE A 46 -6.11 -3.74 9.46
CA PHE A 46 -6.22 -3.09 8.15
C PHE A 46 -5.99 -1.57 8.23
N SER A 47 -6.27 -0.93 9.37
CA SER A 47 -5.93 0.49 9.52
C SER A 47 -4.42 0.76 9.40
N LYS A 48 -3.56 -0.15 9.90
CA LYS A 48 -2.09 -0.05 9.75
C LYS A 48 -1.61 -0.40 8.36
N PHE A 49 -2.37 -1.21 7.64
CA PHE A 49 -2.12 -1.48 6.24
C PHE A 49 -2.36 -0.23 5.38
N PHE A 50 -3.49 0.45 5.56
CA PHE A 50 -3.82 1.68 4.81
C PHE A 50 -3.04 2.92 5.29
N PHE A 51 -2.69 2.97 6.58
CA PHE A 51 -1.99 4.09 7.20
C PHE A 51 -0.81 3.57 8.05
N PRO A 52 0.30 3.17 7.40
CA PRO A 52 1.47 2.64 8.09
C PRO A 52 2.17 3.74 8.89
N ASP A 53 3.03 3.31 9.83
CA ASP A 53 3.93 4.24 10.52
C ASP A 53 5.13 4.54 9.63
N PHE A 54 5.59 5.78 9.67
CA PHE A 54 6.77 6.26 8.96
C PHE A 54 7.86 6.63 9.99
N LEU A 55 9.09 6.23 9.70
CA LEU A 55 10.28 6.50 10.50
C LEU A 55 11.16 7.52 9.77
N GLU A 56 11.56 8.58 10.45
CA GLU A 56 12.61 9.48 9.96
C GLU A 56 13.97 9.03 10.51
N VAL A 57 14.91 8.72 9.62
CA VAL A 57 16.25 8.24 9.95
C VAL A 57 17.26 8.77 8.95
N ASP A 58 18.27 9.50 9.43
CA ASP A 58 19.29 10.16 8.61
C ASP A 58 18.72 10.97 7.44
N GLY A 59 17.61 11.68 7.67
CA GLY A 59 16.90 12.47 6.67
C GLY A 59 16.01 11.66 5.71
N CYS A 60 16.07 10.33 5.74
CA CYS A 60 15.19 9.44 4.98
C CYS A 60 13.87 9.19 5.73
N ILE A 61 12.78 9.04 4.99
CA ILE A 61 11.46 8.63 5.45
C ILE A 61 11.20 7.19 5.01
N ILE A 62 11.18 6.28 5.98
CA ILE A 62 11.10 4.83 5.76
C ILE A 62 9.80 4.27 6.35
N LEU A 63 9.17 3.30 5.69
CA LEU A 63 8.10 2.50 6.30
C LEU A 63 8.63 1.79 7.54
N ALA A 64 8.03 2.05 8.71
CA ALA A 64 8.55 1.54 9.97
C ALA A 64 8.68 0.00 10.00
N PHE A 65 7.71 -0.71 9.41
CA PHE A 65 7.74 -2.17 9.32
C PHE A 65 8.75 -2.72 8.29
N ARG A 66 9.31 -1.87 7.42
CA ARG A 66 10.38 -2.21 6.48
C ARG A 66 11.76 -1.84 6.99
N TYR A 67 11.84 -0.98 8.01
CA TYR A 67 13.13 -0.54 8.51
C TYR A 67 13.89 -1.71 9.14
N ASN A 68 15.08 -1.95 8.62
CA ASN A 68 16.06 -2.87 9.17
C ASN A 68 17.42 -2.17 9.14
N THR A 69 18.06 -2.06 10.30
CA THR A 69 19.30 -1.30 10.47
C THR A 69 20.41 -1.75 9.52
N GLU A 70 20.57 -3.06 9.31
CA GLU A 70 21.62 -3.62 8.45
C GLU A 70 21.34 -3.34 6.97
N SER A 71 20.09 -3.56 6.54
CA SER A 71 19.66 -3.29 5.16
C SER A 71 19.74 -1.80 4.84
N PHE A 72 19.32 -0.94 5.76
CA PHE A 72 19.42 0.51 5.62
C PHE A 72 20.89 0.97 5.50
N ALA A 73 21.77 0.47 6.36
CA ALA A 73 23.20 0.80 6.30
C ALA A 73 23.83 0.34 4.98
N ALA A 74 23.46 -0.85 4.49
CA ALA A 74 23.93 -1.36 3.21
C ALA A 74 23.47 -0.49 2.03
N TRP A 75 22.19 -0.11 1.98
CA TRP A 75 21.68 0.76 0.93
C TRP A 75 22.25 2.17 1.00
N LYS A 76 22.42 2.72 2.21
CA LYS A 76 23.06 4.02 2.42
C LYS A 76 24.49 4.06 1.89
N ALA A 77 25.25 2.99 2.13
CA ALA A 77 26.61 2.85 1.59
C ALA A 77 26.59 2.66 0.06
N HIS A 78 25.69 1.83 -0.46
CA HIS A 78 25.59 1.54 -1.90
C HIS A 78 25.21 2.77 -2.73
N PHE A 79 24.31 3.61 -2.22
CA PHE A 79 23.84 4.81 -2.92
C PHE A 79 24.56 6.09 -2.50
N GLU A 80 25.67 5.99 -1.75
CA GLU A 80 26.50 7.12 -1.35
C GLU A 80 25.70 8.25 -0.65
N GLY A 81 24.69 7.89 0.15
CA GLY A 81 23.83 8.86 0.84
C GLY A 81 22.73 9.50 -0.01
N ASN A 82 22.50 9.06 -1.25
CA ASN A 82 21.40 9.55 -2.09
C ASN A 82 20.03 9.13 -1.51
N ILE A 83 19.37 10.07 -0.81
CA ILE A 83 18.11 9.85 -0.09
C ILE A 83 17.02 9.22 -0.98
N PRO A 84 16.69 9.78 -2.17
CA PRO A 84 15.66 9.18 -3.03
C PRO A 84 15.91 7.70 -3.35
N LEU A 85 17.15 7.32 -3.65
CA LEU A 85 17.49 5.92 -3.97
C LEU A 85 17.44 5.01 -2.74
N ILE A 86 17.89 5.50 -1.58
CA ILE A 86 17.83 4.77 -0.31
C ILE A 86 16.38 4.50 0.09
N GLU A 87 15.53 5.53 0.05
CA GLU A 87 14.10 5.41 0.36
C GLU A 87 13.42 4.46 -0.62
N ALA A 88 13.65 4.61 -1.93
CA ALA A 88 13.05 3.73 -2.94
C ALA A 88 13.40 2.25 -2.71
N ALA A 89 14.64 1.95 -2.34
CA ALA A 89 15.07 0.59 -2.05
C ALA A 89 14.50 0.04 -0.73
N CYS A 90 14.53 0.84 0.34
CA CYS A 90 14.05 0.41 1.65
C CYS A 90 12.52 0.29 1.72
N ASN A 91 11.79 1.18 1.03
CA ASN A 91 10.34 1.23 1.04
C ASN A 91 9.69 0.26 0.04
N ARG A 92 10.47 -0.36 -0.85
CA ARG A 92 9.91 -1.38 -1.77
C ARG A 92 9.34 -2.54 -0.96
N TYR A 93 8.09 -2.86 -1.28
CA TYR A 93 7.35 -3.94 -0.65
C TYR A 93 6.46 -4.67 -1.66
N GLU A 94 6.51 -6.00 -1.65
CA GLU A 94 5.68 -6.87 -2.48
C GLU A 94 4.30 -7.02 -1.83
N VAL A 95 3.23 -6.60 -2.52
CA VAL A 95 1.89 -6.53 -1.94
C VAL A 95 1.39 -7.91 -1.55
N ALA A 96 1.78 -8.96 -2.27
CA ALA A 96 1.40 -10.34 -1.96
C ALA A 96 1.93 -10.82 -0.59
N ASP A 97 3.02 -10.23 -0.09
CA ASP A 97 3.60 -10.60 1.21
C ASP A 97 2.66 -10.31 2.39
N TYR A 98 1.60 -9.51 2.22
CA TYR A 98 0.57 -9.35 3.25
C TYR A 98 -0.34 -10.57 3.42
N PHE A 99 -0.47 -11.41 2.38
CA PHE A 99 -1.45 -12.50 2.36
C PHE A 99 -0.85 -13.89 2.20
N PHE A 100 0.48 -14.02 2.20
CA PHE A 100 1.19 -15.28 1.93
C PHE A 100 0.75 -16.48 2.77
N ASN A 101 0.21 -16.26 3.98
CA ASN A 101 -0.29 -17.32 4.87
C ASN A 101 -1.76 -17.71 4.62
N THR A 102 -2.56 -16.79 4.09
CA THR A 102 -4.01 -16.90 4.05
C THR A 102 -4.50 -17.25 2.66
N ASP A 103 -3.91 -16.61 1.65
CA ASP A 103 -4.18 -16.90 0.27
C ASP A 103 -3.24 -18.03 -0.17
N ILE A 104 -3.83 -19.17 -0.53
CA ILE A 104 -3.11 -20.16 -1.32
C ILE A 104 -2.81 -19.44 -2.63
N TYR A 105 -1.53 -19.17 -2.94
CA TYR A 105 -1.14 -18.57 -4.22
C TYR A 105 -1.78 -19.37 -5.36
N THR A 106 -2.92 -18.90 -5.85
CA THR A 106 -3.49 -19.33 -7.11
C THR A 106 -2.90 -18.37 -8.12
N ASP A 107 -2.11 -18.91 -9.05
CA ASP A 107 -1.68 -18.19 -10.26
C ASP A 107 -2.89 -18.01 -11.18
N ASP A 108 -3.97 -17.47 -10.65
CA ASP A 108 -5.20 -17.19 -11.37
C ASP A 108 -5.33 -15.68 -11.61
N GLU A 109 -5.96 -15.37 -12.74
CA GLU A 109 -6.13 -14.00 -13.23
C GLU A 109 -6.93 -13.13 -12.25
N HIS A 110 -7.83 -13.72 -11.46
CA HIS A 110 -8.66 -13.00 -10.50
C HIS A 110 -7.83 -12.51 -9.32
N TYR A 111 -7.00 -13.37 -8.74
CA TYR A 111 -6.08 -13.01 -7.67
C TYR A 111 -5.10 -11.92 -8.11
N HIS A 112 -4.53 -12.05 -9.31
CA HIS A 112 -3.64 -11.03 -9.85
C HIS A 112 -4.33 -9.66 -10.00
N ARG A 113 -5.56 -9.63 -10.52
CA ARG A 113 -6.36 -8.40 -10.61
C ARG A 113 -6.69 -7.82 -9.24
N ALA A 114 -7.04 -8.66 -8.27
CA ALA A 114 -7.29 -8.24 -6.88
C ALA A 114 -6.04 -7.61 -6.26
N LEU A 115 -4.86 -8.21 -6.49
CA LEU A 115 -3.59 -7.72 -5.99
C LEU A 115 -3.24 -6.33 -6.57
N ILE A 116 -3.40 -6.14 -7.89
CA ILE A 116 -3.17 -4.84 -8.54
C ILE A 116 -4.17 -3.80 -8.02
N ALA A 117 -5.46 -4.14 -7.97
CA ALA A 117 -6.48 -3.23 -7.45
C ALA A 117 -6.15 -2.79 -6.02
N PHE A 118 -5.70 -3.72 -5.18
CA PHE A 118 -5.30 -3.43 -3.81
C PHE A 118 -4.02 -2.60 -3.72
N ALA A 119 -3.05 -2.81 -4.61
CA ALA A 119 -1.84 -2.00 -4.70
C ALA A 119 -2.16 -0.52 -5.01
N HIS A 120 -3.15 -0.25 -5.87
CA HIS A 120 -3.63 1.11 -6.12
C HIS A 120 -4.32 1.75 -4.90
N VAL A 121 -5.11 0.96 -4.15
CA VAL A 121 -5.71 1.40 -2.88
C VAL A 121 -4.61 1.80 -1.89
N LEU A 122 -3.61 0.93 -1.72
CA LEU A 122 -2.43 1.17 -0.89
C LEU A 122 -1.72 2.45 -1.25
N LYS A 123 -1.37 2.60 -2.54
CA LYS A 123 -0.70 3.80 -3.05
C LYS A 123 -1.45 5.05 -2.65
N SER A 124 -2.77 5.07 -2.88
CA SER A 124 -3.61 6.24 -2.59
C SER A 124 -3.65 6.55 -1.09
N ALA A 125 -3.80 5.52 -0.25
CA ALA A 125 -3.87 5.68 1.20
C ALA A 125 -2.52 6.13 1.80
N TRP A 126 -1.41 5.54 1.36
CA TRP A 126 -0.06 5.91 1.80
C TRP A 126 0.32 7.30 1.33
N GLU A 127 0.01 7.65 0.08
CA GLU A 127 0.26 8.98 -0.48
C GLU A 127 -0.52 10.05 0.28
N PHE A 128 -1.78 9.77 0.64
CA PHE A 128 -2.56 10.66 1.50
C PHE A 128 -1.96 10.77 2.91
N GLY A 129 -1.61 9.64 3.53
CA GLY A 129 -1.04 9.61 4.88
C GLY A 129 0.27 10.39 4.98
N ILE A 130 1.21 10.15 4.08
CA ILE A 130 2.53 10.76 4.14
C ILE A 130 2.48 12.27 3.87
N LYS A 131 1.63 12.73 2.94
CA LYS A 131 1.48 14.17 2.65
C LYS A 131 0.92 14.96 3.82
N ASN A 132 0.08 14.32 4.64
CA ASN A 132 -0.44 14.95 5.86
C ASN A 132 0.60 15.00 6.98
N LEU A 133 1.50 14.02 7.06
CA LEU A 133 2.55 13.96 8.09
C LEU A 133 3.78 14.81 7.74
N PHE A 134 4.10 14.94 6.46
CA PHE A 134 5.28 15.64 5.95
C PHE A 134 4.90 16.63 4.84
N PRO A 135 4.11 17.67 5.16
CA PRO A 135 3.55 18.59 4.15
C PRO A 135 4.61 19.39 3.38
N ASP A 136 5.81 19.56 3.96
CA ASP A 136 6.92 20.30 3.37
C ASP A 136 7.80 19.45 2.44
N ARG A 137 7.49 18.16 2.27
CA ARG A 137 8.24 17.24 1.41
C ARG A 137 7.39 16.79 0.23
N ILE A 138 8.02 16.69 -0.94
CA ILE A 138 7.39 16.14 -2.14
C ILE A 138 7.75 14.67 -2.22
N PHE A 139 6.74 13.80 -2.31
CA PHE A 139 6.94 12.36 -2.45
C PHE A 139 6.50 11.87 -3.82
N VAL A 140 7.25 10.92 -4.37
CA VAL A 140 6.91 10.15 -5.55
C VAL A 140 6.55 8.74 -5.11
N PHE A 141 5.44 8.23 -5.66
CA PHE A 141 4.96 6.88 -5.42
C PHE A 141 4.96 6.11 -6.74
N GLU A 142 5.52 4.90 -6.70
CA GLU A 142 5.64 4.03 -7.87
C GLU A 142 5.01 2.67 -7.57
N LEU A 143 4.30 2.15 -8.57
CA LEU A 143 3.78 0.79 -8.60
C LEU A 143 4.48 0.02 -9.72
N PHE A 144 4.91 -1.19 -9.40
CA PHE A 144 5.52 -2.12 -10.34
C PHE A 144 4.58 -3.29 -10.49
N GLU A 145 3.95 -3.39 -11.66
CA GLU A 145 2.92 -4.36 -11.94
C GLU A 145 3.36 -5.22 -13.13
N ASN A 146 3.59 -6.51 -12.88
CA ASN A 146 3.78 -7.51 -13.91
C ASN A 146 3.22 -8.86 -13.45
N GLN A 147 3.24 -9.87 -14.33
CA GLN A 147 2.67 -11.19 -14.04
C GLN A 147 3.24 -11.89 -12.79
N LYS A 148 4.41 -11.47 -12.29
CA LYS A 148 5.12 -12.11 -11.17
C LYS A 148 5.29 -11.22 -9.95
N GLU A 149 5.16 -9.92 -10.11
CA GLU A 149 5.51 -8.94 -9.07
C GLU A 149 4.45 -7.84 -9.06
N THR A 150 3.94 -7.53 -7.87
CA THR A 150 3.09 -6.37 -7.65
C THR A 150 3.62 -5.66 -6.42
N SER A 151 4.53 -4.72 -6.63
CA SER A 151 5.19 -4.01 -5.54
C SER A 151 4.95 -2.52 -5.57
N ILE A 152 4.98 -1.93 -4.38
CA ILE A 152 4.86 -0.50 -4.15
C ILE A 152 6.16 0.03 -3.55
N THR A 153 6.55 1.23 -3.93
CA THR A 153 7.59 2.00 -3.22
C THR A 153 7.26 3.48 -3.25
N PHE A 154 7.93 4.23 -2.39
CA PHE A 154 7.94 5.69 -2.44
C PHE A 154 9.27 6.25 -1.97
N TYR A 155 9.52 7.49 -2.39
CA TYR A 155 10.68 8.27 -2.00
C TYR A 155 10.35 9.76 -2.06
N SER A 156 11.07 10.53 -1.28
CA SER A 156 11.06 11.99 -1.30
C SER A 156 11.92 12.50 -2.48
N GLN A 157 11.48 13.59 -3.10
CA GLN A 157 12.30 14.30 -4.07
C GLN A 157 13.41 15.06 -3.32
N ALA A 158 14.59 15.13 -3.92
CA ALA A 158 15.64 16.00 -3.40
C ALA A 158 15.13 17.44 -3.35
N VAL A 159 15.25 18.08 -2.18
CA VAL A 159 14.98 19.51 -2.08
C VAL A 159 16.03 20.21 -2.95
N SER A 160 15.59 20.79 -4.05
CA SER A 160 16.45 21.64 -4.88
C SER A 160 16.75 22.92 -4.11
N GLY A 161 17.77 22.91 -3.25
CA GLY A 161 18.18 24.10 -2.51
C GLY A 161 19.12 23.81 -1.36
N GLU A 162 20.41 23.72 -1.68
CA GLU A 162 21.55 24.41 -1.04
C GLU A 162 22.84 23.68 -1.40
N ILE A 163 23.34 23.94 -2.62
CA ILE A 163 24.77 23.93 -2.87
C ILE A 163 25.20 25.37 -2.63
N ASN A 164 25.69 25.66 -1.42
CA ASN A 164 26.51 26.84 -1.14
C ASN A 164 27.97 26.42 -1.06
#